data_AF-A0A847B0G0-F1
#
_entry.id   AF-A0A847B0G0-F1
#
_cell.length_a   1.000
_cell.length_b   1.000
_cell.length_c   1.000
_cell.angle_alpha   90.00
_cell.angle_beta   90.00
_cell.angle_gamma   90.00
#
_symmetry.space_group_name_H-M   'P 1'
#
loop_
_entity.id
_entity.type
_entity.pdbx_description
1 polymer ?
#
loop_
_entity_poly.entity_id
_entity_poly.type
_entity_poly.pdbx_seq_one_letter_code
_entity_poly.pdbx_strand_id
1 'polypeptide(L)'
;MAKNYFIIEVKRALKKQNMSLRALARQSSLDVSFISKMLSGKRNPPSNEKDIARIAQALSLDSDRLILLAGRIPLSLQKHLADEKFIENIISYSPVYSSEKHESQSYGSDYELEDELL
;
A
#
# COMPACT_ATOMS: atom_id res chain seq x y z
N MET A 1 -9.00 14.28 -2.19
CA MET A 1 -8.72 12.98 -2.86
C MET A 1 -8.74 11.88 -1.80
N ALA A 2 -9.26 10.69 -2.13
CA ALA A 2 -9.26 9.57 -1.20
C ALA A 2 -7.82 9.16 -0.85
N LYS A 3 -7.56 8.84 0.42
CA LYS A 3 -6.24 8.42 0.90
C LYS A 3 -5.88 7.08 0.26
N ASN A 4 -4.84 7.04 -0.55
CA ASN A 4 -4.37 5.81 -1.18
C ASN A 4 -3.38 5.09 -0.25
N TYR A 5 -3.91 4.24 0.63
CA TYR A 5 -3.13 3.52 1.64
C TYR A 5 -2.07 2.61 1.04
N PHE A 6 -2.32 2.05 -0.16
CA PHE A 6 -1.32 1.28 -0.90
C PHE A 6 -0.08 2.12 -1.21
N ILE A 7 -0.26 3.31 -1.81
CA ILE A 7 0.86 4.20 -2.18
C ILE A 7 1.63 4.61 -0.92
N ILE A 8 0.93 4.92 0.16
CA ILE A 8 1.54 5.32 1.43
C ILE A 8 2.42 4.19 1.98
N GLU A 9 1.93 2.96 1.97
CA GLU A 9 2.69 1.79 2.44
C GLU A 9 3.94 1.55 1.59
N VAL A 10 3.80 1.60 0.26
CA VAL A 10 4.93 1.40 -0.66
C VAL A 10 6.00 2.48 -0.47
N LYS A 11 5.61 3.77 -0.37
CA LYS A 11 6.56 4.86 -0.11
C LYS A 11 7.28 4.69 1.22
N ARG A 12 6.57 4.28 2.27
CA ARG A 12 7.15 4.01 3.59
C ARG A 12 8.18 2.88 3.52
N ALA A 13 7.85 1.78 2.85
CA ALA A 13 8.76 0.64 2.71
C ALA A 13 10.01 0.97 1.89
N LEU A 14 9.86 1.71 0.77
CA LEU A 14 10.99 2.22 -0.01
C LEU A 14 11.94 3.06 0.82
N LYS A 15 11.41 4.01 1.61
CA LYS A 15 12.21 4.86 2.51
C LYS A 15 12.91 4.02 3.58
N LYS A 16 12.20 3.08 4.21
CA LYS A 16 12.75 2.21 5.26
C LYS A 16 13.90 1.33 4.75
N GLN A 17 13.85 0.89 3.49
CA GLN A 17 14.86 0.02 2.89
C GLN A 17 15.92 0.78 2.09
N ASN A 18 15.84 2.10 2.02
CA ASN A 18 16.67 2.94 1.14
C ASN A 18 16.69 2.40 -0.31
N MET A 19 15.54 1.92 -0.80
CA MET A 19 15.41 1.27 -2.10
C MET A 19 15.00 2.29 -3.17
N SER A 20 15.71 2.31 -4.30
CA SER A 20 15.36 3.16 -5.44
C SER A 20 14.17 2.60 -6.25
N LEU A 21 13.47 3.47 -6.99
CA LEU A 21 12.39 3.04 -7.89
C LEU A 21 12.86 2.06 -8.97
N ARG A 22 14.09 2.22 -9.46
CA ARG A 22 14.70 1.29 -10.41
C ARG A 22 14.95 -0.08 -9.80
N ALA A 23 15.37 -0.13 -8.53
CA ALA A 23 15.56 -1.38 -7.81
C ALA A 23 14.21 -2.10 -7.60
N LEU A 24 13.17 -1.36 -7.17
CA LEU A 24 11.82 -1.90 -7.05
C LEU A 24 11.31 -2.43 -8.38
N ALA A 25 11.40 -1.64 -9.45
CA ALA A 25 10.99 -2.02 -10.81
C ALA A 25 11.62 -3.35 -11.24
N ARG A 26 12.95 -3.48 -11.05
CA ARG A 26 13.69 -4.69 -11.38
C ARG A 26 13.22 -5.89 -10.55
N GLN A 27 13.13 -5.74 -9.24
CA GLN A 27 12.76 -6.82 -8.32
C GLN A 27 11.30 -7.26 -8.48
N SER A 28 10.38 -6.32 -8.75
CA SER A 28 8.97 -6.65 -9.00
C SER A 28 8.70 -7.02 -10.45
N SER A 29 9.68 -6.91 -11.35
CA SER A 29 9.54 -7.02 -12.81
C SER A 29 8.38 -6.18 -13.34
N LEU A 30 8.31 -4.93 -12.89
CA LEU A 30 7.38 -3.91 -13.36
C LEU A 30 8.15 -2.78 -14.01
N ASP A 31 7.49 -2.04 -14.90
CA ASP A 31 8.08 -0.87 -15.52
C ASP A 31 8.26 0.28 -14.51
N VAL A 32 9.39 0.98 -14.60
CA VAL A 32 9.72 2.08 -13.68
C VAL A 32 8.80 3.29 -13.89
N SER A 33 8.35 3.55 -15.12
CA SER A 33 7.40 4.63 -15.43
C SER A 33 6.02 4.30 -14.86
N PHE A 34 5.59 3.03 -14.91
CA PHE A 34 4.40 2.57 -14.20
C PHE A 34 4.49 2.85 -12.69
N ILE A 35 5.59 2.45 -12.04
CA ILE A 35 5.77 2.66 -10.59
C ILE A 35 5.78 4.15 -10.25
N SER A 36 6.49 4.98 -11.02
CA SER A 36 6.53 6.43 -10.80
C SER A 36 5.14 7.08 -10.90
N LYS A 37 4.38 6.74 -11.94
CA LYS A 37 3.00 7.22 -12.12
C LYS A 37 2.07 6.72 -11.02
N MET A 38 2.27 5.49 -10.55
CA MET A 38 1.52 4.93 -9.43
C MET A 38 1.81 5.70 -8.14
N LEU A 39 3.08 5.93 -7.79
CA LEU A 39 3.46 6.61 -6.53
C LEU A 39 3.09 8.11 -6.50
N SER A 40 2.97 8.73 -7.67
CA SER A 40 2.45 10.11 -7.81
C SER A 40 0.92 10.18 -7.84
N GLY A 41 0.22 9.04 -7.80
CA GLY A 41 -1.25 8.99 -7.87
C GLY A 41 -1.83 9.22 -9.27
N LYS A 42 -0.98 9.42 -10.29
CA LYS A 42 -1.38 9.53 -11.71
C LYS A 42 -1.85 8.20 -12.29
N ARG A 43 -1.60 7.08 -11.60
CA ARG A 43 -2.06 5.74 -11.97
C ARG A 43 -2.49 4.95 -10.74
N ASN A 44 -3.52 4.11 -10.91
CA ASN A 44 -3.97 3.21 -9.86
C ASN A 44 -2.95 2.09 -9.57
N PRO A 45 -2.96 1.51 -8.36
CA PRO A 45 -2.22 0.28 -8.06
C PRO A 45 -2.53 -0.84 -9.07
N PRO A 46 -1.60 -1.78 -9.31
CA PRO A 46 -1.82 -2.90 -10.22
C PRO A 46 -3.13 -3.62 -9.91
N SER A 47 -3.88 -4.02 -10.93
CA SER A 47 -5.11 -4.81 -10.75
C SER A 47 -4.86 -6.29 -10.55
N ASN A 48 -3.71 -6.78 -11.03
CA ASN A 48 -3.32 -8.18 -10.89
C ASN A 48 -2.69 -8.42 -9.52
N GLU A 49 -3.23 -9.37 -8.78
CA GLU A 49 -2.73 -9.80 -7.48
C GLU A 49 -1.26 -10.24 -7.53
N LYS A 50 -0.84 -10.90 -8.62
CA LYS A 50 0.56 -11.31 -8.82
C LYS A 50 1.51 -10.12 -8.91
N ASP A 51 1.06 -8.98 -9.43
CA ASP A 51 1.89 -7.78 -9.54
C ASP A 51 2.04 -7.12 -8.16
N ILE A 52 0.95 -7.09 -7.38
CA ILE A 52 0.97 -6.61 -6.00
C ILE A 52 1.85 -7.52 -5.14
N ALA A 53 1.75 -8.84 -5.28
CA ALA A 53 2.56 -9.80 -4.55
C ALA A 53 4.06 -9.64 -4.88
N ARG A 54 4.41 -9.38 -6.14
CA ARG A 54 5.80 -9.06 -6.54
C ARG A 54 6.32 -7.78 -5.89
N ILE A 55 5.49 -6.73 -5.81
CA ILE A 55 5.83 -5.50 -5.07
C ILE A 55 6.01 -5.80 -3.58
N ALA A 56 5.09 -6.57 -2.98
CA ALA A 56 5.15 -6.94 -1.58
C ALA A 56 6.42 -7.73 -1.27
N GLN A 57 6.76 -8.73 -2.08
CA GLN A 57 7.98 -9.52 -1.95
C GLN A 57 9.24 -8.67 -2.04
N ALA A 58 9.34 -7.81 -3.07
CA ALA A 58 10.48 -6.90 -3.23
C ALA A 58 10.67 -6.00 -2.01
N LEU A 59 9.57 -5.56 -1.41
CA LEU A 59 9.56 -4.68 -0.24
C LEU A 59 9.43 -5.44 1.09
N SER A 60 9.56 -6.77 1.12
CA SER A 60 9.39 -7.58 2.34
C SER A 60 8.12 -7.23 3.14
N LEU A 61 7.01 -7.00 2.44
CA LEU A 61 5.69 -6.72 2.98
C LEU A 61 4.80 -7.95 2.88
N ASP A 62 3.77 -8.00 3.72
CA ASP A 62 2.70 -8.98 3.59
C ASP A 62 1.84 -8.69 2.34
N SER A 63 1.68 -9.69 1.47
CA SER A 63 0.97 -9.54 0.20
C SER A 63 -0.51 -9.26 0.41
N ASP A 64 -1.15 -10.00 1.30
CA ASP A 64 -2.60 -9.94 1.53
C ASP A 64 -2.98 -8.57 2.09
N ARG A 65 -2.19 -8.08 3.03
CA ARG A 65 -2.31 -6.71 3.54
C ARG A 65 -2.16 -5.69 2.42
N LEU A 66 -1.17 -5.82 1.55
CA LEU A 66 -0.95 -4.85 0.49
C LEU A 66 -2.10 -4.87 -0.54
N ILE A 67 -2.68 -6.03 -0.84
CA ILE A 67 -3.86 -6.20 -1.69
C ILE A 67 -5.09 -5.52 -1.06
N LEU A 68 -5.30 -5.71 0.26
CA LEU A 68 -6.36 -5.02 1.01
C LEU A 68 -6.21 -3.49 0.94
N LEU A 69 -4.98 -2.97 1.09
CA LEU A 69 -4.71 -1.53 0.97
C LEU A 69 -4.89 -1.00 -0.46
N ALA A 70 -4.85 -1.88 -1.46
CA ALA A 70 -5.23 -1.57 -2.84
C ALA A 70 -6.76 -1.57 -3.06
N GLY A 71 -7.55 -1.81 -2.01
CA GLY A 71 -9.02 -1.85 -2.07
C GLY A 71 -9.57 -3.15 -2.66
N ARG A 72 -8.83 -4.26 -2.54
CA ARG A 72 -9.22 -5.56 -3.11
C ARG A 72 -9.19 -6.64 -2.04
N ILE A 73 -9.98 -7.69 -2.22
CA ILE A 73 -10.00 -8.87 -1.34
C ILE A 73 -9.01 -9.90 -1.88
N PRO A 74 -7.97 -10.29 -1.11
CA PRO A 74 -7.05 -11.36 -1.48
C PRO A 74 -7.75 -12.69 -1.77
N LEU A 75 -7.27 -13.45 -2.76
CA LEU A 75 -7.80 -14.79 -3.06
C LEU A 75 -7.71 -15.73 -1.85
N SER A 76 -6.65 -15.61 -1.05
CA SER A 76 -6.43 -16.38 0.18
C SER A 76 -7.57 -16.23 1.19
N LEU A 77 -8.25 -15.09 1.20
CA LEU A 77 -9.34 -14.78 2.13
C LEU A 77 -10.72 -15.20 1.61
N GLN A 78 -10.88 -15.51 0.33
CA GLN A 78 -12.19 -15.87 -0.23
C GLN A 78 -12.82 -17.09 0.45
N LYS A 79 -12.01 -18.10 0.79
CA LYS A 79 -12.49 -19.30 1.50
C LYS A 79 -13.04 -19.01 2.90
N HIS A 80 -12.59 -17.92 3.52
CA HIS A 80 -13.04 -17.51 4.85
C HIS A 80 -14.31 -16.65 4.78
N LEU A 81 -14.59 -16.00 3.64
CA LEU A 81 -15.81 -15.22 3.46
C LEU A 81 -17.09 -16.06 3.34
N ALA A 82 -16.97 -17.39 3.25
CA ALA A 82 -18.10 -18.31 3.37
C ALA A 82 -18.34 -18.78 4.83
N ASP A 83 -17.42 -18.47 5.74
CA ASP A 83 -17.53 -18.81 7.15
C ASP A 83 -18.26 -17.69 7.91
N GLU A 84 -19.46 -18.00 8.41
CA GLU A 84 -20.30 -17.07 9.16
C GLU A 84 -19.57 -16.50 10.38
N LYS A 85 -18.81 -17.33 11.10
CA LYS A 85 -18.04 -16.87 12.28
C LYS A 85 -16.95 -15.88 11.89
N PHE A 86 -16.33 -16.07 10.73
CA PHE A 86 -15.34 -15.13 10.22
C PHE A 86 -15.98 -13.78 9.87
N ILE A 87 -17.16 -13.80 9.24
CA ILE A 87 -17.92 -12.59 8.93
C ILE A 87 -18.34 -11.87 10.21
N GLU A 88 -18.89 -12.58 11.19
CA GLU A 88 -19.28 -12.02 12.49
C GLU A 88 -18.09 -11.36 13.18
N ASN A 89 -16.92 -12.01 13.17
CA ASN A 89 -15.70 -11.46 13.73
C ASN A 89 -15.26 -10.18 13.02
N ILE A 90 -15.36 -10.09 11.69
CA ILE A 90 -15.01 -8.88 10.94
C ILE A 90 -16.00 -7.73 11.21
N ILE A 91 -17.30 -8.01 11.23
CA ILE A 91 -18.34 -6.99 11.42
C ILE A 91 -18.35 -6.48 12.86
N SER A 92 -18.16 -7.37 13.83
CA SER A 92 -18.05 -7.00 15.26
C SER A 92 -16.73 -6.31 15.59
N TYR A 93 -15.71 -6.46 14.74
CA TYR A 93 -14.47 -5.70 14.83
C TYR A 93 -14.74 -4.23 14.46
N SER A 94 -15.09 -3.42 15.46
CA SER A 94 -14.98 -1.97 15.36
C SER A 94 -13.51 -1.61 15.60
N PRO A 95 -12.72 -1.30 14.56
CA PRO A 95 -11.45 -0.65 14.83
C PRO A 95 -11.82 0.67 15.51
N VAL A 96 -11.32 0.84 16.72
CA VAL A 96 -11.26 2.12 17.43
C VAL A 96 -10.42 3.06 16.57
N TYR A 97 -10.99 3.57 15.47
CA TYR A 97 -10.58 4.81 14.85
C TYR A 97 -11.19 5.87 15.75
N SER A 98 -10.56 6.06 16.92
CA SER A 98 -10.84 7.19 17.79
C SER A 98 -10.74 8.44 16.93
N SER A 99 -11.88 9.11 16.82
CA SER A 99 -12.07 10.47 16.37
C SER A 99 -11.43 11.48 17.35
N GLU A 100 -10.25 11.18 17.88
CA GLU A 100 -9.48 12.10 18.71
C GLU A 100 -8.37 12.75 17.90
N LYS A 101 -8.55 14.06 17.74
CA LYS A 101 -7.54 15.08 17.45
C LYS A 101 -6.36 14.98 18.44
N HIS A 102 -5.30 15.71 18.13
CA HIS A 102 -3.98 15.81 18.80
C HIS A 102 -2.97 14.79 18.24
N GLU A 103 -1.77 15.17 17.82
CA GLU A 103 -1.04 16.41 17.98
C GLU A 103 0.07 16.41 16.95
N SER A 104 0.57 17.60 16.63
CA SER A 104 1.76 17.85 15.84
C SER A 104 2.98 17.15 16.46
N GLN A 105 3.14 15.84 16.25
CA GLN A 105 4.43 15.19 16.35
C GLN A 105 5.03 15.15 14.96
N SER A 106 5.97 16.07 14.78
CA SER A 106 6.87 16.25 13.64
C SER A 106 7.38 14.90 13.11
N TYR A 107 6.70 14.36 12.10
CA TYR A 107 7.39 13.60 11.06
C TYR A 107 8.17 14.65 10.28
N GLY A 108 9.43 14.86 10.66
CA GLY A 108 10.31 15.92 10.17
C GLY A 108 10.09 16.28 8.71
N SER A 109 9.66 17.53 8.50
CA SER A 109 10.09 18.52 7.49
C SER A 109 10.40 18.16 6.04
N ASP A 110 10.30 16.92 5.57
CA ASP A 110 10.89 16.55 4.27
C ASP A 110 9.86 15.99 3.28
N TYR A 111 8.61 16.46 3.38
CA TYR A 111 7.64 16.34 2.30
C TYR A 111 7.22 17.72 1.82
N GLU A 112 8.20 18.57 1.53
CA GLU A 112 8.04 19.50 0.42
C GLU A 112 7.90 18.64 -0.84
N LEU A 113 6.68 18.59 -1.36
CA LEU A 113 6.45 18.27 -2.75
C LEU A 113 7.05 19.42 -3.55
N GLU A 114 8.37 19.43 -3.68
CA GLU A 114 9.00 20.13 -4.77
C GLU A 114 8.55 19.40 -6.04
N ASP A 115 7.59 20.01 -6.70
CA ASP A 115 7.42 19.93 -8.15
C ASP A 115 8.75 20.37 -8.80
N GLU A 116 9.79 19.55 -8.72
CA GLU A 116 10.99 19.70 -9.54
C GLU A 116 11.58 18.33 -9.90
N LEU A 117 11.56 18.08 -11.20
CA LEU A 117 12.51 17.25 -11.95
C LEU A 117 12.55 15.75 -11.63
N LEU A 118 11.86 14.96 -12.46
CA LEU A 118 12.45 13.90 -13.30
C LEU A 118 11.46 13.41 -14.36
#